data_AF-A0A9D5CV46-F1
#
_entry.id   AF-A0A9D5CV46-F1
#
_cell.length_a   1.000
_cell.length_b   1.000
_cell.length_c   1.000
_cell.angle_alpha   90.00
_cell.angle_beta   90.00
_cell.angle_gamma   90.00
#
_symmetry.space_group_name_H-M   'P 1'
#
loop_
_entity.id
_entity.type
_entity.pdbx_description
1 polymer ?
#
loop_
_entity_poly.entity_id
_entity_poly.type
_entity_poly.pdbx_seq_one_letter_code
_entity_poly.pdbx_strand_id
1 'polypeptide(L)'
;MRPLDEKETTVVFEKLFKFTGPNLKHIVERPAVEGPDSGAGRYCFRLHKNRVFYASESLVRRATNVSRERLASIGTCIGKFTKGGSFRLTIQSLDLLAAHARHKVWLKPTSEQSFLFGNPVLKGGLGRITENTKSGDGVVVFSMSDLPLGFGVAARSAQDCRKAELRELFSAKPCRLHGHGLSAQDCRKAEVKSIVVNHQADIGEYLRMSDDI
;
A
#
# COMPACT_ATOMS: atom_id res chain seq x y z
N MET A 1 -8.95 -5.97 -24.17
CA MET A 1 -8.56 -6.50 -22.85
C MET A 1 -8.37 -8.01 -22.95
N ARG A 2 -7.38 -8.57 -22.26
CA ARG A 2 -7.14 -10.02 -22.20
C ARG A 2 -7.27 -10.54 -20.76
N PRO A 3 -7.63 -11.82 -20.53
CA PRO A 3 -7.43 -12.44 -19.23
C PRO A 3 -5.93 -12.46 -18.86
N LEU A 4 -5.65 -12.55 -17.56
CA LEU A 4 -4.28 -12.72 -17.07
C LEU A 4 -3.83 -14.17 -17.29
N ASP A 5 -2.55 -14.35 -17.56
CA ASP A 5 -1.94 -15.67 -17.63
C ASP A 5 -1.71 -16.21 -16.21
N GLU A 6 -1.50 -17.52 -16.06
CA GLU A 6 -1.29 -18.14 -14.73
C GLU A 6 -0.09 -17.53 -13.99
N LYS A 7 1.02 -17.31 -14.70
CA LYS A 7 2.23 -16.68 -14.13
C LYS A 7 1.97 -15.25 -13.65
N GLU A 8 1.25 -14.47 -14.45
CA GLU A 8 0.90 -13.08 -14.12
C GLU A 8 -0.04 -13.03 -12.93
N THR A 9 -0.99 -13.96 -12.89
CA THR A 9 -1.99 -14.11 -11.83
C THR A 9 -1.32 -14.38 -10.49
N THR A 10 -0.36 -15.31 -10.44
CA THR A 10 0.42 -15.59 -9.23
C THR A 10 1.16 -14.35 -8.74
N VAL A 11 1.84 -13.61 -9.62
CA VAL A 11 2.58 -12.40 -9.22
C VAL A 11 1.66 -11.31 -8.66
N VAL A 12 0.47 -11.12 -9.24
CA VAL A 12 -0.53 -10.16 -8.75
C VAL A 12 -1.05 -10.59 -7.37
N PHE A 13 -1.43 -11.86 -7.22
CA PHE A 13 -1.98 -12.35 -5.96
C PHE A 13 -0.94 -12.40 -4.84
N GLU A 14 0.33 -12.75 -5.12
CA GLU A 14 1.42 -12.67 -4.15
C GLU A 14 1.59 -11.24 -3.62
N LYS A 15 1.49 -10.23 -4.49
CA LYS A 15 1.58 -8.83 -4.09
C LYS A 15 0.38 -8.41 -3.23
N LEU A 16 -0.83 -8.78 -3.61
CA LEU A 16 -2.04 -8.48 -2.82
C LEU A 16 -2.03 -9.20 -1.47
N PHE A 17 -1.56 -10.45 -1.43
CA PHE A 17 -1.49 -11.26 -0.22
C PHE A 17 -0.59 -10.63 0.85
N LYS A 18 0.46 -9.88 0.47
CA LYS A 18 1.31 -9.14 1.42
C LYS A 18 0.58 -8.09 2.23
N PHE A 19 -0.53 -7.53 1.72
CA PHE A 19 -1.33 -6.50 2.40
C PHE A 19 -2.59 -7.08 3.05
N THR A 20 -3.27 -7.97 2.32
CA THR A 20 -4.60 -8.48 2.68
C THR A 20 -4.52 -9.81 3.47
N GLY A 21 -3.48 -10.61 3.25
CA GLY A 21 -3.34 -11.94 3.83
C GLY A 21 -4.53 -12.85 3.50
N PRO A 22 -5.15 -13.53 4.49
CA PRO A 22 -6.25 -14.47 4.25
C PRO A 22 -7.54 -13.82 3.72
N ASN A 23 -7.70 -12.50 3.91
CA ASN A 23 -8.89 -11.76 3.50
C ASN A 23 -8.98 -11.59 1.97
N LEU A 24 -8.00 -12.08 1.21
CA LEU A 24 -7.97 -12.01 -0.25
C LEU A 24 -9.18 -12.70 -0.89
N LYS A 25 -9.72 -13.74 -0.23
CA LYS A 25 -10.96 -14.42 -0.67
C LYS A 25 -12.12 -13.45 -0.81
N HIS A 26 -12.23 -12.48 0.11
CA HIS A 26 -13.28 -11.46 0.05
C HIS A 26 -13.14 -10.52 -1.15
N ILE A 27 -11.95 -10.37 -1.73
CA ILE A 27 -11.77 -9.55 -2.94
C ILE A 27 -12.24 -10.31 -4.18
N VAL A 28 -12.07 -11.64 -4.23
CA VAL A 28 -12.42 -12.45 -5.41
C VAL A 28 -13.89 -12.89 -5.38
N GLU A 29 -14.39 -13.28 -4.21
CA GLU A 29 -15.74 -13.85 -4.03
C GLU A 29 -16.81 -12.78 -3.75
N ARG A 30 -16.43 -11.49 -3.69
CA ARG A 30 -17.39 -10.40 -3.50
C ARG A 30 -18.44 -10.43 -4.62
N PRO A 31 -19.74 -10.44 -4.29
CA PRO A 31 -20.76 -10.25 -5.30
C PRO A 31 -20.62 -8.85 -5.91
N ALA A 32 -20.54 -8.78 -7.23
CA ALA A 32 -20.54 -7.53 -7.96
C ALA A 32 -21.95 -6.96 -7.94
N VAL A 33 -22.12 -5.84 -7.24
CA VAL A 33 -23.35 -5.03 -7.24
C VAL A 33 -23.28 -3.96 -8.35
N GLU A 34 -22.10 -3.76 -8.94
CA GLU A 34 -21.85 -2.75 -9.96
C GLU A 34 -22.20 -3.27 -11.36
N GLY A 35 -23.41 -2.90 -11.82
CA GLY A 35 -23.89 -3.15 -13.17
C GLY A 35 -25.40 -2.88 -13.31
N PRO A 36 -25.91 -2.70 -14.55
CA PRO A 36 -27.34 -2.60 -14.82
C PRO A 36 -28.06 -3.96 -14.77
N ASP A 37 -27.29 -5.06 -14.68
CA ASP A 37 -27.84 -6.41 -14.65
C ASP A 37 -28.32 -6.73 -13.22
N SER A 38 -29.57 -7.20 -13.08
CA SER A 38 -30.20 -7.47 -11.78
C SER A 38 -29.59 -8.65 -11.00
N GLY A 39 -28.64 -9.38 -11.58
CA GLY A 39 -28.00 -10.55 -10.97
C GLY A 39 -26.66 -10.21 -10.30
N ALA A 40 -26.35 -10.90 -9.19
CA ALA A 40 -25.05 -10.80 -8.53
C ALA A 40 -23.94 -11.36 -9.44
N GLY A 41 -23.22 -10.46 -10.13
CA GLY A 41 -22.07 -10.83 -10.95
C GLY A 41 -20.85 -11.18 -10.10
N ARG A 42 -19.76 -11.60 -10.75
CA ARG A 42 -18.44 -11.77 -10.12
C ARG A 42 -17.49 -10.67 -10.58
N TYR A 43 -16.52 -10.32 -9.74
CA TYR A 43 -15.39 -9.49 -10.16
C TYR A 43 -14.33 -10.34 -10.85
N CYS A 44 -13.69 -9.77 -11.88
CA CYS A 44 -12.61 -10.42 -12.60
C CYS A 44 -11.44 -9.46 -12.82
N PHE A 45 -10.23 -10.02 -12.88
CA PHE A 45 -9.03 -9.29 -13.24
C PHE A 45 -8.83 -9.36 -14.75
N ARG A 46 -8.57 -8.20 -15.38
CA ARG A 46 -8.27 -8.10 -16.80
C ARG A 46 -7.03 -7.27 -17.04
N LEU A 47 -6.24 -7.67 -18.04
CA LEU A 47 -5.08 -6.92 -18.46
C LEU A 47 -5.38 -6.07 -19.70
N HIS A 48 -4.96 -4.81 -19.66
CA HIS A 48 -5.00 -3.89 -20.78
C HIS A 48 -3.84 -2.90 -20.72
N LYS A 49 -3.09 -2.72 -21.81
CA LYS A 49 -1.92 -1.82 -21.90
C LYS A 49 -0.94 -1.96 -20.70
N ASN A 50 -0.62 -3.21 -20.32
CA ASN A 50 0.22 -3.59 -19.15
C ASN A 50 -0.32 -3.14 -17.78
N ARG A 51 -1.58 -2.70 -17.70
CA ARG A 51 -2.28 -2.39 -16.45
C ARG A 51 -3.30 -3.48 -16.15
N VAL A 52 -3.40 -3.85 -14.89
CA VAL A 52 -4.38 -4.83 -14.38
C VAL A 52 -5.54 -4.07 -13.79
N PHE A 53 -6.73 -4.37 -14.31
CA PHE A 53 -7.99 -3.78 -13.87
C PHE A 53 -8.82 -4.82 -13.13
N TYR A 54 -9.49 -4.37 -12.09
CA TYR A 54 -10.48 -5.09 -11.31
C TYR A 54 -11.86 -4.51 -11.61
N ALA A 55 -12.73 -5.31 -12.23
CA ALA A 55 -14.04 -4.88 -12.68
C ALA A 55 -15.05 -6.03 -12.67
N SER A 56 -16.34 -5.70 -12.63
CA SER A 56 -17.40 -6.70 -12.74
C SER A 56 -17.39 -7.35 -14.13
N GLU A 57 -17.71 -8.64 -14.19
CA GLU A 57 -17.75 -9.38 -15.45
C GLU A 57 -18.72 -8.75 -16.47
N SER A 58 -19.86 -8.24 -15.98
CA SER A 58 -20.83 -7.49 -16.77
C SER A 58 -20.22 -6.28 -17.48
N LEU A 59 -19.40 -5.49 -16.78
CA LEU A 59 -18.73 -4.33 -17.38
C LEU A 59 -17.71 -4.78 -18.44
N VAL A 60 -16.94 -5.84 -18.15
CA VAL A 60 -15.95 -6.38 -19.10
C VAL A 60 -16.60 -6.92 -20.37
N ARG A 61 -17.75 -7.60 -20.26
CA ARG A 61 -18.52 -8.09 -21.41
C ARG A 61 -19.00 -6.95 -22.31
N ARG A 62 -19.39 -5.81 -21.76
CA ARG A 62 -19.78 -4.63 -22.57
C ARG A 62 -18.58 -3.92 -23.16
N ALA A 63 -17.45 -3.92 -22.45
CA ALA A 63 -16.22 -3.29 -22.92
C ALA A 63 -15.61 -3.99 -24.14
N THR A 64 -16.05 -5.19 -24.52
CA THR A 64 -15.64 -5.83 -25.79
C THR A 64 -16.18 -5.09 -27.02
N ASN A 65 -17.22 -4.28 -26.87
CA ASN A 65 -17.76 -3.46 -27.97
C ASN A 65 -16.88 -2.24 -28.29
N VAL A 66 -15.88 -1.94 -27.45
CA VAL A 66 -14.93 -0.83 -27.66
C VAL A 66 -13.60 -1.39 -28.14
N SER A 67 -13.03 -0.78 -29.18
CA SER A 67 -11.73 -1.19 -29.71
C SER A 67 -10.62 -0.96 -28.67
N ARG A 68 -9.57 -1.79 -28.72
CA ARG A 68 -8.45 -1.74 -27.75
C ARG A 68 -7.73 -0.39 -27.72
N GLU A 69 -7.69 0.30 -28.85
CA GLU A 69 -7.03 1.61 -28.99
C GLU A 69 -7.81 2.69 -28.25
N ARG A 70 -9.13 2.74 -28.47
CA ARG A 70 -10.05 3.74 -27.89
C ARG A 70 -10.36 3.49 -26.41
N LEU A 71 -10.16 2.27 -25.94
CA LEU A 71 -10.38 1.90 -24.55
C LEU A 71 -9.24 2.43 -23.65
N ALA A 72 -9.58 3.36 -22.76
CA ALA A 72 -8.64 3.93 -21.79
C ALA A 72 -8.50 3.05 -20.54
N SER A 73 -9.54 2.95 -19.71
CA SER A 73 -9.57 2.18 -18.46
C SER A 73 -10.94 1.52 -18.23
N ILE A 74 -11.01 0.58 -17.28
CA ILE A 74 -12.26 0.00 -16.80
C ILE A 74 -12.17 -0.28 -15.30
N GLY A 75 -13.22 0.05 -14.55
CA GLY A 75 -13.27 -0.20 -13.11
C GLY A 75 -12.05 0.38 -12.38
N THR A 76 -11.50 -0.40 -11.46
CA THR A 76 -10.37 0.02 -10.61
C THR A 76 -9.05 -0.53 -11.16
N CYS A 77 -8.06 0.33 -11.42
CA CYS A 77 -6.71 -0.16 -11.73
C CYS A 77 -6.02 -0.63 -10.45
N ILE A 78 -5.58 -1.88 -10.43
CA ILE A 78 -4.87 -2.45 -9.29
C ILE A 78 -3.39 -2.11 -9.36
N GLY A 79 -2.83 -2.17 -10.57
CA GLY A 79 -1.42 -1.93 -10.78
C GLY A 79 -0.99 -2.09 -12.22
N LYS A 80 0.32 -1.97 -12.44
CA LYS A 80 0.95 -2.11 -13.75
C LYS A 80 2.11 -3.09 -13.69
N PHE A 81 2.30 -3.83 -14.77
CA PHE A 81 3.49 -4.62 -14.98
C PHE A 81 4.63 -3.72 -15.46
N THR A 82 5.78 -3.85 -14.83
CA THR A 82 7.02 -3.24 -15.31
C THR A 82 7.58 -4.03 -16.48
N LYS A 83 8.46 -3.42 -17.27
CA LYS A 83 9.17 -4.13 -18.36
C LYS A 83 9.99 -5.32 -17.85
N GLY A 84 10.40 -5.30 -16.57
CA GLY A 84 11.09 -6.40 -15.90
C GLY A 84 10.18 -7.50 -15.35
N GLY A 85 8.89 -7.49 -15.67
CA GLY A 85 7.93 -8.53 -15.24
C GLY A 85 7.46 -8.39 -13.79
N SER A 86 7.96 -7.42 -13.03
CA SER A 86 7.49 -7.18 -11.67
C SER A 86 6.18 -6.39 -11.67
N PHE A 87 5.25 -6.78 -10.80
CA PHE A 87 3.99 -6.08 -10.63
C PHE A 87 4.12 -4.95 -9.60
N ARG A 88 3.78 -3.72 -10.01
CA ARG A 88 3.73 -2.54 -9.15
C ARG A 88 2.28 -2.14 -8.94
N LEU A 89 1.86 -2.12 -7.67
CA LEU A 89 0.54 -1.61 -7.28
C LEU A 89 0.46 -0.10 -7.49
N THR A 90 -0.72 0.36 -7.90
CA THR A 90 -1.05 1.79 -8.06
C THR A 90 -1.95 2.24 -6.91
N ILE A 91 -1.94 3.55 -6.63
CA ILE A 91 -2.76 4.14 -5.56
C ILE A 91 -4.26 3.85 -5.71
N GLN A 92 -4.75 3.64 -6.94
CA GLN A 92 -6.14 3.29 -7.23
C GLN A 92 -6.64 2.01 -6.54
N SER A 93 -5.74 1.10 -6.14
CA SER A 93 -6.11 -0.09 -5.35
C SER A 93 -6.33 0.19 -3.86
N LEU A 94 -6.10 1.42 -3.38
CA LEU A 94 -6.11 1.75 -1.95
C LEU A 94 -7.43 1.40 -1.29
N ASP A 95 -8.57 1.65 -1.92
CA ASP A 95 -9.88 1.40 -1.31
C ASP A 95 -10.11 -0.10 -1.04
N LEU A 96 -9.71 -0.95 -2.00
CA LEU A 96 -9.79 -2.41 -1.87
C LEU A 96 -8.83 -2.92 -0.79
N LEU A 97 -7.62 -2.35 -0.73
CA LEU A 97 -6.63 -2.71 0.27
C LEU A 97 -7.05 -2.24 1.66
N ALA A 98 -7.49 -1.00 1.82
CA ALA A 98 -7.86 -0.40 3.10
C ALA A 98 -9.00 -1.15 3.80
N ALA A 99 -9.98 -1.63 3.02
CA ALA A 99 -11.12 -2.40 3.52
C ALA A 99 -10.70 -3.76 4.11
N HIS A 100 -9.68 -4.41 3.54
CA HIS A 100 -9.30 -5.79 3.87
C HIS A 100 -7.88 -5.94 4.42
N ALA A 101 -7.17 -4.84 4.66
CA ALA A 101 -5.80 -4.83 5.12
C ALA A 101 -5.65 -5.47 6.50
N ARG A 102 -4.67 -6.37 6.61
CA ARG A 102 -4.32 -7.01 7.88
C ARG A 102 -3.52 -6.08 8.78
N HIS A 103 -2.54 -5.38 8.20
CA HIS A 103 -1.63 -4.50 8.92
C HIS A 103 -1.93 -3.04 8.56
N LYS A 104 -2.22 -2.24 9.58
CA LYS A 104 -2.56 -0.83 9.46
C LYS A 104 -1.62 0.01 10.31
N VAL A 105 -1.31 1.20 9.82
CA VAL A 105 -0.44 2.17 10.48
C VAL A 105 -1.15 3.51 10.48
N TRP A 106 -1.23 4.17 11.62
CA TRP A 106 -1.81 5.51 11.76
C TRP A 106 -0.70 6.53 11.93
N LEU A 107 -0.75 7.59 11.12
CA LEU A 107 0.19 8.71 11.18
C LEU A 107 -0.34 9.82 12.06
N LYS A 108 0.59 10.52 12.74
CA LYS A 108 0.28 11.80 13.38
C LYS A 108 0.09 12.89 12.32
N PRO A 109 -0.77 13.90 12.54
CA PRO A 109 -1.00 15.00 11.60
C PRO A 109 0.29 15.70 11.13
N THR A 110 1.30 15.79 12.00
CA THR A 110 2.60 16.39 11.68
C THR A 110 3.37 15.66 10.56
N SER A 111 3.08 14.38 10.34
CA SER A 111 3.77 13.54 9.35
C SER A 111 2.90 13.12 8.17
N GLU A 112 1.59 13.42 8.21
CA GLU A 112 0.67 13.12 7.11
C GLU A 112 1.08 13.86 5.83
N GLN A 113 1.31 15.17 5.93
CA GLN A 113 1.74 15.99 4.79
C GLN A 113 3.06 15.48 4.19
N SER A 114 4.01 15.07 5.03
CA SER A 114 5.28 14.50 4.57
C SER A 114 5.07 13.22 3.75
N PHE A 115 4.17 12.35 4.22
CA PHE A 115 3.84 11.10 3.53
C PHE A 115 3.12 11.34 2.18
N LEU A 116 2.20 12.31 2.12
CA LEU A 116 1.51 12.71 0.88
C LEU A 116 2.45 13.31 -0.18
N PHE A 117 3.63 13.76 0.22
CA PHE A 117 4.67 14.18 -0.73
C PHE A 117 5.59 13.04 -1.18
N GLY A 118 5.33 11.80 -0.78
CA GLY A 118 6.12 10.63 -1.17
C GLY A 118 7.30 10.31 -0.24
N ASN A 119 7.36 10.91 0.94
CA ASN A 119 8.42 10.60 1.90
C ASN A 119 8.08 9.34 2.72
N PRO A 120 9.09 8.57 3.17
CA PRO A 120 8.88 7.44 4.06
C PRO A 120 8.41 7.91 5.45
N VAL A 121 7.74 7.01 6.17
CA VAL A 121 7.26 7.29 7.53
C VAL A 121 8.40 7.11 8.52
N LEU A 122 8.72 8.19 9.23
CA LEU A 122 9.68 8.18 10.33
C LEU A 122 9.00 7.77 11.63
N LYS A 123 9.79 7.20 12.55
CA LYS A 123 9.30 6.78 13.87
C LYS A 123 8.65 7.94 14.65
N GLY A 124 9.20 9.15 14.58
CA GLY A 124 8.60 10.32 15.24
C GLY A 124 7.18 10.65 14.77
N GLY A 125 6.86 10.30 13.52
CA GLY A 125 5.56 10.50 12.89
C GLY A 125 4.56 9.37 13.07
N LEU A 126 4.98 8.26 13.66
CA LEU A 126 4.14 7.09 13.91
C LEU A 126 3.18 7.40 15.08
N GLY A 127 1.88 7.22 14.84
CA GLY A 127 0.84 7.33 15.85
C GLY A 127 0.51 5.96 16.45
N ARG A 128 0.01 5.05 15.63
CA ARG A 128 -0.35 3.68 16.03
C ARG A 128 0.10 2.67 14.98
N ILE A 129 0.42 1.46 15.40
CA ILE A 129 0.79 0.35 14.51
C ILE A 129 0.07 -0.92 14.94
N THR A 130 -0.48 -1.67 13.99
CA THR A 130 -1.06 -2.99 14.26
C THR A 130 0.02 -3.94 14.78
N GLU A 131 -0.35 -4.73 15.79
CA GLU A 131 0.54 -5.74 16.36
C GLU A 131 0.86 -6.85 15.35
N ASN A 132 1.94 -7.59 15.57
CA ASN A 132 2.40 -8.68 14.70
C ASN A 132 2.87 -8.26 13.29
N THR A 133 3.02 -6.97 13.02
CA THR A 133 3.64 -6.49 11.78
C THR A 133 5.13 -6.85 11.79
N LYS A 134 5.58 -7.60 10.79
CA LYS A 134 6.98 -7.97 10.59
C LYS A 134 7.62 -7.07 9.53
N SER A 135 8.95 -7.01 9.52
CA SER A 135 9.69 -6.34 8.46
C SER A 135 9.40 -7.03 7.11
N GLY A 136 9.08 -6.25 6.09
CA GLY A 136 8.73 -6.75 4.75
C GLY A 136 7.23 -6.95 4.51
N ASP A 137 6.39 -6.85 5.55
CA ASP A 137 4.93 -6.92 5.40
C ASP A 137 4.38 -5.67 4.71
N GLY A 138 3.32 -5.86 3.92
CA GLY A 138 2.57 -4.76 3.31
C GLY A 138 1.67 -4.10 4.35
N VAL A 139 1.79 -2.79 4.49
CA VAL A 139 0.99 -2.00 5.44
C VAL A 139 0.20 -0.93 4.72
N VAL A 140 -1.04 -0.72 5.16
CA VAL A 140 -1.85 0.42 4.72
C VAL A 140 -1.73 1.53 5.74
N VAL A 141 -1.50 2.74 5.25
CA VAL A 141 -1.26 3.94 6.03
C VAL A 141 -2.55 4.74 6.12
N PHE A 142 -2.94 5.07 7.34
CA PHE A 142 -4.13 5.83 7.70
C PHE A 142 -3.75 7.13 8.42
N SER A 143 -4.61 8.13 8.33
CA SER A 143 -4.63 9.28 9.22
C SER A 143 -5.19 8.87 10.60
N MET A 144 -4.95 9.67 11.65
CA MET A 144 -5.62 9.49 12.95
C MET A 144 -7.15 9.53 12.87
N SER A 145 -7.72 10.06 11.78
CA SER A 145 -9.16 10.09 11.49
C SER A 145 -9.69 8.86 10.75
N ASP A 146 -8.89 7.77 10.67
CA ASP A 146 -9.21 6.55 9.92
C ASP A 146 -9.38 6.75 8.40
N LEU A 147 -8.84 7.86 7.86
CA LEU A 147 -8.77 8.10 6.42
C LEU A 147 -7.58 7.34 5.80
N PRO A 148 -7.77 6.50 4.77
CA PRO A 148 -6.66 5.83 4.10
C PRO A 148 -5.85 6.84 3.27
N LEU A 149 -4.55 6.96 3.56
CA LEU A 149 -3.64 7.90 2.89
C LEU A 149 -2.79 7.24 1.79
N GLY A 150 -2.53 5.93 1.92
CA GLY A 150 -1.69 5.20 0.99
C GLY A 150 -1.25 3.85 1.53
N PHE A 151 -0.22 3.28 0.91
CA PHE A 151 0.34 2.00 1.34
C PHE A 151 1.86 1.99 1.22
N GLY A 152 2.46 1.09 1.97
CA GLY A 152 3.91 0.97 2.08
C GLY A 152 4.35 -0.42 2.52
N VAL A 153 5.65 -0.58 2.71
CA VAL A 153 6.26 -1.80 3.24
C VAL A 153 6.87 -1.49 4.60
N ALA A 154 6.57 -2.31 5.61
CA ALA A 154 7.17 -2.17 6.92
C ALA A 154 8.69 -2.39 6.84
N ALA A 155 9.47 -1.40 7.27
CA ALA A 155 10.92 -1.49 7.36
C ALA A 155 11.38 -2.16 8.68
N ARG A 156 10.54 -2.10 9.72
CA ARG A 156 10.80 -2.63 11.06
C ARG A 156 9.61 -3.41 11.60
N SER A 157 9.86 -4.30 12.55
CA SER A 157 8.79 -5.00 13.26
C SER A 157 8.06 -4.06 14.24
N ALA A 158 6.79 -4.35 14.51
CA ALA A 158 6.02 -3.58 15.50
C ALA A 158 6.67 -3.58 16.89
N GLN A 159 7.36 -4.66 17.26
CA GLN A 159 8.09 -4.76 18.53
C GLN A 159 9.30 -3.82 18.56
N ASP A 160 10.03 -3.68 17.47
CA ASP A 160 11.20 -2.80 17.39
C ASP A 160 10.78 -1.33 17.39
N CYS A 161 9.65 -1.00 16.77
CA CYS A 161 9.06 0.34 16.81
C CYS A 161 8.71 0.76 18.25
N ARG A 162 8.13 -0.15 19.05
CA ARG A 162 7.78 0.09 20.46
C ARG A 162 8.99 0.06 21.40
N LYS A 163 9.92 -0.87 21.22
CA LYS A 163 11.12 -1.00 22.08
C LYS A 163 12.04 0.21 21.99
N ALA A 164 12.16 0.82 20.82
CA ALA A 164 12.94 2.05 20.67
C ALA A 164 12.27 3.23 21.40
N GLU A 165 10.98 3.19 21.70
CA GLU A 165 10.31 4.21 22.54
C GLU A 165 10.65 4.01 24.02
N LEU A 166 10.74 2.75 24.48
CA LEU A 166 11.12 2.43 25.87
C LEU A 166 12.60 2.70 26.19
N ARG A 167 13.49 2.62 25.19
CA ARG A 167 14.92 2.95 25.36
C ARG A 167 15.15 4.43 25.67
N GLU A 168 14.25 5.32 25.25
CA GLU A 168 14.33 6.74 25.60
C GLU A 168 14.10 7.03 27.10
N LEU A 169 13.41 6.14 27.82
CA LEU A 169 13.16 6.29 29.25
C LEU A 169 14.23 5.67 30.16
N PHE A 170 15.00 4.67 29.69
CA PHE A 170 15.86 3.87 30.59
C PHE A 170 17.35 3.78 30.21
N SER A 171 17.81 4.40 29.12
CA SER A 171 19.24 4.35 28.76
C SER A 171 19.89 5.72 28.61
N ALA A 172 20.09 6.37 29.74
CA ALA A 172 21.25 7.24 29.95
C ALA A 172 22.53 6.40 30.15
N LYS A 173 22.85 5.48 29.21
CA LYS A 173 24.17 4.83 29.17
C LYS A 173 24.93 5.31 27.93
N PRO A 174 26.17 5.83 28.08
CA PRO A 174 26.95 6.34 26.97
C PRO A 174 27.37 5.20 26.04
N CYS A 175 26.99 5.28 24.77
CA CYS A 175 27.46 4.39 23.72
C CYS A 175 28.96 4.62 23.48
N ARG A 176 29.83 3.72 23.97
CA ARG A 176 31.19 3.56 23.43
C ARG A 176 31.11 2.68 22.18
N LEU A 177 31.08 3.30 21.01
CA LEU A 177 31.53 2.69 19.76
C LEU A 177 32.56 3.63 19.12
N HIS A 178 33.61 3.03 18.58
CA HIS A 178 34.89 3.64 18.23
C HIS A 178 34.76 4.88 17.32
N GLY A 179 35.53 5.93 17.63
CA GLY A 179 36.05 6.90 16.66
C GLY A 179 35.43 8.29 16.63
N HIS A 180 34.11 8.44 16.71
CA HIS A 180 33.45 9.76 16.77
C HIS A 180 32.19 9.66 17.64
N GLY A 181 32.26 10.18 18.86
CA GLY A 181 31.16 10.13 19.82
C GLY A 181 29.99 11.02 19.40
N LEU A 182 28.95 10.42 18.84
CA LEU A 182 27.63 11.06 18.73
C LEU A 182 27.11 11.31 20.15
N SER A 183 26.66 12.53 20.43
CA SER A 183 26.12 12.87 21.75
C SER A 183 24.85 12.06 22.04
N ALA A 184 24.46 11.90 23.31
CA ALA A 184 23.20 11.23 23.66
C ALA A 184 21.97 11.94 23.02
N GLN A 185 22.07 13.24 22.73
CA GLN A 185 21.05 13.97 21.96
C GLN A 185 21.05 13.56 20.48
N ASP A 186 22.20 13.30 19.89
CA ASP A 186 22.30 12.85 18.49
C ASP A 186 21.83 11.40 18.33
N CYS A 187 22.09 10.54 19.31
CA CYS A 187 21.53 9.18 19.36
C CYS A 187 20.00 9.18 19.44
N ARG A 188 19.41 10.04 20.30
CA ARG A 188 17.94 10.22 20.37
C ARG A 188 17.36 10.73 19.05
N LYS A 189 17.98 11.76 18.45
CA LYS A 189 17.57 12.27 17.13
C LYS A 189 17.70 11.21 16.02
N ALA A 190 18.71 10.35 16.07
CA ALA A 190 18.91 9.27 15.11
C ALA A 190 17.82 8.18 15.22
N GLU A 191 17.36 7.86 16.42
CA GLU A 191 16.28 6.88 16.62
C GLU A 191 14.90 7.43 16.17
N VAL A 192 14.63 8.72 16.35
CA VAL A 192 13.40 9.39 15.87
C VAL A 192 13.36 9.48 14.34
N LYS A 193 14.52 9.63 13.70
CA LYS A 193 14.69 9.64 12.23
C LYS A 193 14.71 8.24 11.61
N SER A 194 14.52 7.18 12.39
CA SER A 194 14.48 5.83 11.82
C SER A 194 13.22 5.62 10.97
N ILE A 195 13.39 5.03 9.80
CA ILE A 195 12.29 4.70 8.89
C ILE A 195 11.54 3.50 9.45
N VAL A 196 10.23 3.64 9.57
CA VAL A 196 9.31 2.58 10.03
C VAL A 196 8.56 1.98 8.85
N VAL A 197 8.09 2.81 7.92
CA VAL A 197 7.39 2.37 6.71
C VAL A 197 8.06 3.00 5.51
N ASN A 198 8.49 2.15 4.58
CA ASN A 198 8.91 2.58 3.25
C ASN A 198 7.67 2.91 2.44
N HIS A 199 7.61 4.17 1.97
CA HIS A 199 6.56 4.63 1.07
C HIS A 199 6.54 3.80 -0.23
N GLN A 200 5.35 3.54 -0.75
CA GLN A 200 5.16 2.91 -2.07
C GLN A 200 4.22 3.72 -2.97
N ALA A 201 3.08 4.14 -2.43
CA ALA A 201 2.13 5.02 -3.09
C ALA A 201 1.28 5.77 -2.06
N ASP A 202 0.86 6.98 -2.41
CA ASP A 202 0.01 7.85 -1.59
C ASP A 202 -1.05 8.57 -2.43
N ILE A 203 -2.15 9.02 -1.80
CA ILE A 203 -3.24 9.73 -2.48
C ILE A 203 -2.81 11.08 -3.08
N GLY A 204 -1.71 11.67 -2.62
CA GLY A 204 -1.12 12.85 -3.24
C GLY A 204 -0.58 12.58 -4.65
N GLU A 205 -0.42 11.32 -5.08
CA GLU A 205 -0.18 10.97 -6.49
C GLU A 205 -1.30 11.50 -7.41
N TYR A 206 -2.56 11.50 -6.95
CA TYR A 206 -3.68 12.01 -7.77
C TYR A 206 -3.54 13.50 -8.11
N LEU A 207 -3.01 14.30 -7.18
CA LEU A 207 -2.79 15.73 -7.41
C LEU A 207 -1.59 15.98 -8.33
N ARG A 208 -0.60 15.07 -8.31
CA ARG A 208 0.63 15.17 -9.10
C ARG A 208 0.49 14.62 -10.52
N MET A 209 -0.44 13.67 -10.75
CA MET A 209 -0.64 13.01 -12.04
C MET A 209 -1.64 13.71 -12.97
N SER A 210 -1.97 14.98 -12.70
CA SER A 210 -2.92 15.77 -13.51
C SER A 210 -2.51 15.90 -14.99
N ASP A 211 -1.25 15.61 -15.34
CA ASP A 211 -0.71 15.73 -16.70
C ASP A 211 -0.67 14.42 -17.51
N ASP A 212 -1.02 13.26 -16.91
CA ASP A 212 -0.80 11.91 -17.50
C ASP A 212 -2.10 11.17 -17.91
N ILE A 213 -3.24 11.88 -18.00
CA ILE A 213 -4.56 11.31 -18.37
C ILE A 213 -4.93 11.66 -19.82
#